data_AF-A0A9D0IFK1-F1
#
_entry.id   AF-A0A9D0IFK1-F1
#
_cell.length_a   1.000
_cell.length_b   1.000
_cell.length_c   1.000
_cell.angle_alpha   90.00
_cell.angle_beta   90.00
_cell.angle_gamma   90.00
#
_symmetry.space_group_name_H-M   'P 1'
#
loop_
_entity.id
_entity.type
_entity.pdbx_description
1 polymer ?
#
loop_
_entity_poly.entity_id
_entity_poly.type
_entity_poly.pdbx_seq_one_letter_code
_entity_poly.pdbx_strand_id
1 'polypeptide(L)' 'MTGVAFVEPGDLYRARMVEQICHIEHYRAKVLASEGRRLGAEQAAREWIQKFTLNFPGLEDDPEV' A
#
# COMPACT_ATOMS: atom_id res chain seq x y z
N MET A 1 1.70 34.15 5.18
CA MET A 1 1.45 33.32 6.38
C MET A 1 1.62 31.88 5.94
N THR A 2 2.77 31.29 6.21
CA THR A 2 3.11 29.92 5.82
C THR A 2 2.33 28.96 6.69
N GLY A 3 1.31 28.30 6.13
CA GLY A 3 0.57 27.23 6.79
C GLY A 3 1.43 25.98 6.86
N VAL A 4 2.12 25.78 7.98
CA VAL A 4 2.67 24.47 8.32
C VAL A 4 1.50 23.64 8.86
N ALA A 5 0.90 22.84 8.00
CA ALA A 5 0.07 21.74 8.45
C ALA A 5 1.02 20.72 9.09
N PHE A 6 1.05 20.69 10.42
CA PHE A 6 1.62 19.57 11.15
C PHE A 6 0.80 18.35 10.76
N VAL A 7 1.30 17.58 9.80
CA VAL A 7 0.72 16.30 9.42
C VAL A 7 0.94 15.42 10.65
N GLU A 8 -0.11 15.23 11.45
CA GLU A 8 -0.09 14.28 12.55
C GLU A 8 0.43 12.93 12.03
N PRO A 9 1.20 12.17 12.82
CA PRO A 9 1.73 10.88 12.38
C PRO A 9 0.63 9.93 11.86
N GLY A 10 -0.62 10.09 12.34
CA GLY A 10 -1.80 9.40 11.82
C GLY A 10 -2.23 9.83 10.41
N ASP A 11 -2.09 11.10 10.05
CA ASP A 11 -2.39 11.62 8.70
C ASP A 11 -1.34 11.19 7.69
N LEU A 12 -0.07 11.16 8.09
CA LEU A 12 1.03 10.62 7.29
C LEU A 12 0.81 9.12 7.00
N TYR A 13 0.39 8.36 8.02
CA TYR A 13 0.08 6.94 7.86
C TYR A 13 -1.11 6.71 6.92
N ARG A 14 -2.19 7.50 7.06
CA ARG A 14 -3.36 7.44 6.16
C ARG A 14 -3.00 7.81 4.73
N ALA A 15 -2.20 8.86 4.53
CA ALA A 15 -1.71 9.26 3.21
C ALA A 15 -0.88 8.14 2.56
N ARG A 16 0.01 7.49 3.32
CA ARG A 16 0.78 6.32 2.86
C ARG A 16 -0.12 5.15 2.51
N MET A 17 -1.15 4.89 3.30
CA MET A 17 -2.09 3.81 3.03
C MET A 17 -2.90 4.05 1.74
N VAL A 18 -3.33 5.29 1.49
CA VAL A 18 -4.01 5.67 0.23
C VAL A 18 -3.05 5.58 -0.96
N GLU A 19 -1.80 5.99 -0.80
CA GLU A 19 -0.75 5.82 -1.82
C GLU A 19 -0.56 4.34 -2.17
N GLN A 20 -0.53 3.46 -1.17
CA GLN A 20 -0.47 2.00 -1.39
C GLN A 20 -1.69 1.46 -2.14
N ILE A 21 -2.90 1.96 -1.84
CA ILE A 21 -4.11 1.55 -2.58
C ILE A 21 -4.04 1.97 -4.05
N CYS A 22 -3.59 3.19 -4.33
CA CYS A 22 -3.36 3.66 -5.69
C CYS A 22 -2.37 2.75 -6.44
N HIS A 23 -1.30 2.33 -5.77
CA HIS A 23 -0.35 1.39 -6.35
C HIS A 23 -0.95 0.00 -6.62
N ILE A 24 -1.81 -0.52 -5.74
CA ILE A 24 -2.53 -1.80 -5.97
C ILE A 24 -3.43 -1.70 -7.21
N GLU A 25 -4.19 -0.61 -7.34
CA GLU A 25 -5.05 -0.40 -8.51
C GLU A 25 -4.24 -0.22 -9.80
N HIS A 26 -3.14 0.52 -9.73
CA HIS A 26 -2.24 0.70 -10.85
C HIS A 26 -1.60 -0.63 -11.26
N TYR A 27 -1.16 -1.44 -10.29
CA TYR A 27 -0.63 -2.79 -10.54
C TYR A 27 -1.67 -3.67 -11.23
N ARG A 28 -2.91 -3.66 -10.74
CA ARG A 28 -4.01 -4.42 -11.31
C ARG A 28 -4.30 -4.01 -12.76
N ALA A 29 -4.32 -2.70 -13.05
CA ALA A 29 -4.48 -2.20 -14.42
C ALA A 29 -3.30 -2.56 -15.32
N LYS A 30 -2.07 -2.48 -14.79
CA LYS A 30 -0.84 -2.85 -15.50
C LYS A 30 -0.80 -4.33 -15.84
N VAL A 31 -1.16 -5.22 -14.92
CA VAL A 31 -1.25 -6.67 -15.16
C VAL A 31 -2.30 -6.98 -16.21
N LEU A 32 -3.44 -6.29 -16.18
CA LEU A 32 -4.45 -6.44 -17.22
C LEU A 32 -3.94 -5.98 -18.59
N ALA A 33 -3.22 -4.86 -18.66
CA ALA A 33 -2.68 -4.33 -19.91
C ALA A 33 -1.48 -5.15 -20.44
N SER A 34 -0.63 -5.66 -19.55
CA SER A 34 0.62 -6.35 -19.91
C SER A 34 0.45 -7.86 -20.08
N GLU A 35 -0.36 -8.50 -19.25
CA GLU A 35 -0.55 -9.95 -19.23
C GLU A 35 -1.96 -10.37 -19.70
N GLY A 36 -2.89 -9.42 -19.87
CA GLY A 36 -4.29 -9.73 -20.18
C GLY A 36 -5.05 -10.36 -19.01
N ARG A 37 -4.43 -10.45 -17.82
CA ARG A 37 -5.00 -11.12 -16.65
C ARG A 37 -5.85 -10.13 -15.84
N ARG A 38 -7.12 -10.48 -15.64
CA ARG A 38 -8.01 -9.75 -14.74
C ARG A 38 -7.78 -10.21 -13.30
N LEU A 39 -7.01 -9.44 -12.55
CA LEU A 39 -6.91 -9.59 -11.10
C LEU A 39 -8.15 -8.96 -10.43
N GLY A 40 -8.75 -9.67 -9.48
CA GLY A 40 -9.71 -9.10 -8.55
C GLY A 40 -9.04 -8.16 -7.56
N ALA A 41 -9.80 -7.27 -6.91
CA ALA A 41 -9.27 -6.35 -5.92
C ALA A 41 -8.51 -7.07 -4.78
N GLU A 42 -9.10 -8.15 -4.24
CA GLU A 42 -8.43 -9.00 -3.24
C GLU A 42 -7.16 -9.67 -3.76
N GLN A 43 -7.16 -10.11 -5.02
CA GLN A 43 -6.05 -10.86 -5.60
C GLN A 43 -4.87 -9.93 -5.89
N ALA A 44 -5.14 -8.74 -6.43
CA ALA A 44 -4.16 -7.68 -6.60
C ALA A 44 -3.62 -7.19 -5.25
N ALA A 45 -4.50 -7.01 -4.25
CA ALA A 45 -4.07 -6.62 -2.89
C ALA A 45 -3.18 -7.69 -2.26
N ARG A 46 -3.52 -8.97 -2.38
CA ARG A 46 -2.70 -10.07 -1.82
C ARG A 46 -1.32 -10.17 -2.49
N GLU A 47 -1.26 -10.07 -3.82
CA GLU A 47 0.01 -10.05 -4.55
C GLU A 47 0.84 -8.81 -4.22
N TRP A 48 0.19 -7.65 -4.10
CA TRP A 48 0.85 -6.41 -3.72
C TRP A 48 1.40 -6.46 -2.30
N ILE A 49 0.59 -6.92 -1.35
CA ILE A 49 1.00 -7.13 0.04
C ILE A 49 2.15 -8.14 0.09
N GLN A 50 2.10 -9.28 -0.59
CA GLN A 50 3.26 -10.18 -0.62
C GLN A 50 4.53 -9.54 -1.20
N LYS A 51 4.40 -8.66 -2.20
CA LYS A 51 5.55 -7.95 -2.79
C LYS A 51 6.08 -6.81 -1.90
N PHE A 52 5.24 -6.18 -1.08
CA PHE A 52 5.57 -4.95 -0.33
C PHE A 52 5.46 -5.09 1.21
N THR A 53 5.04 -6.23 1.76
CA THR A 53 4.91 -6.46 3.21
C THR A 53 6.27 -6.48 3.92
N LEU A 54 7.36 -6.76 3.19
CA LEU A 54 8.72 -6.60 3.70
C LEU A 54 9.10 -5.14 3.99
N ASN A 55 8.32 -4.20 3.45
CA ASN A 55 8.59 -2.77 3.53
C ASN A 55 7.49 -2.03 4.29
N PHE A 56 6.70 -2.74 5.10
CA PHE A 56 5.75 -2.16 6.05
C PHE A 56 6.45 -2.05 7.42
N PRO A 57 7.05 -0.90 7.77
CA PRO A 57 7.57 -0.68 9.11
C PRO A 57 6.36 -0.61 10.05
N GLY A 58 6.13 -1.68 10.79
CA GLY A 58 4.91 -1.88 11.59
C GLY A 58 4.52 -3.35 11.75
N LEU A 59 5.17 -4.25 11.01
CA LEU A 59 5.26 -5.67 11.34
C LEU A 59 6.68 -5.99 11.77
N GLU A 60 7.26 -5.15 12.64
CA GLU A 60 8.30 -5.67 13.51
C GLU A 60 7.60 -6.74 14.36
N ASP A 61 7.97 -7.97 14.08
CA ASP A 61 7.90 -9.13 14.96
C ASP A 61 7.91 -8.64 16.41
N ASP A 62 6.84 -8.94 17.14
CA ASP A 62 6.97 -9.11 18.58
C ASP A 62 7.28 -10.61 18.75
N PRO A 63 8.54 -11.05 18.71
CA PRO A 63 8.89 -12.27 19.38
C PRO A 63 8.89 -11.91 20.87
N GLU A 64 7.93 -12.45 21.63
CA GLU A 64 8.01 -12.77 23.08
C GLU A 64 6.77 -12.35 23.89
N VAL A 65 5.75 -13.24 23.94
CA VAL A 65 5.35 -14.01 25.15
C VAL A 65 4.26 -15.03 24.84
#